data_AF-A0A0J7MUV7-F1
#
_entry.id   AF-A0A0J7MUV7-F1
#
_cell.length_a   1.000
_cell.length_b   1.000
_cell.length_c   1.000
_cell.angle_alpha   90.00
_cell.angle_beta   90.00
_cell.angle_gamma   90.00
#
_symmetry.space_group_name_H-M   'P 1'
#
loop_
_entity.id
_entity.type
_entity.pdbx_description
1 polymer ?
#
loop_
_entity_poly.entity_id
_entity_poly.type
_entity_poly.pdbx_seq_one_letter_code
_entity_poly.pdbx_strand_id
1 'polypeptide(L)'
;MKEVLDLLNHTHQLDLPIKKFTKKEVNLAIRRLNQLKAPGYDLITAKIIRELSEEGITFLTQLYNAILRRGFVPLQWKVAQIIIILKPGKCAEDVKSYRPISLLSIPSKILEVLFLKRLMPIIETNQLIPDHQFGFRQNHSTIEQIHRLVGKINTTFEQKKYCSAAFLDVSQAFDRVWHEGFLFKIKSLLPINFYDFIKSYLSNRHFFVKQREEVTNLYTIQACVPGQCDRPNPVPHIYI
;
A
#
# COMPACT_ATOMS: atom_id res chain seq x y z
N MET A 1 11.43 -4.35 22.15
CA MET A 1 11.82 -2.94 21.95
C MET A 1 13.32 -2.80 21.72
N LYS A 2 14.19 -3.23 22.67
CA LYS A 2 15.65 -3.10 22.53
C LYS A 2 16.21 -3.85 21.30
N GLU A 3 15.85 -5.13 21.13
CA GLU A 3 16.24 -5.94 19.96
C GLU A 3 15.79 -5.38 18.61
N VAL A 4 14.62 -4.71 18.58
CA VAL A 4 14.07 -4.11 17.35
C VAL A 4 14.94 -2.93 16.93
N LEU A 5 15.28 -2.05 17.86
CA LEU A 5 16.12 -0.88 17.60
C LEU A 5 17.55 -1.29 17.24
N ASP A 6 18.11 -2.29 17.92
CA ASP A 6 19.45 -2.80 17.66
C ASP A 6 19.58 -3.35 16.23
N LEU A 7 18.59 -4.14 15.78
CA LEU A 7 18.58 -4.67 14.42
C LEU A 7 18.33 -3.57 13.38
N LEU A 8 17.45 -2.59 13.64
CA LEU A 8 17.23 -1.46 12.72
C LEU A 8 18.50 -0.61 12.52
N ASN A 9 19.36 -0.52 13.53
CA ASN A 9 20.60 0.25 13.51
C ASN A 9 21.82 -0.49 12.94
N HIS A 10 21.77 -1.82 12.79
CA HIS A 10 22.86 -2.59 12.18
C HIS A 10 23.01 -2.31 10.68
N THR A 11 24.26 -2.14 10.24
CA THR A 11 24.65 -2.00 8.82
C THR A 11 24.61 -3.36 8.11
N HIS A 12 23.95 -3.41 6.95
CA HIS A 12 23.87 -4.61 6.11
C HIS A 12 24.88 -4.59 4.98
N GLN A 13 25.18 -5.78 4.47
CA GLN A 13 25.96 -5.98 3.26
C GLN A 13 25.16 -5.49 2.03
N LEU A 14 25.88 -5.00 1.02
CA LEU A 14 25.27 -4.47 -0.21
C LEU A 14 24.57 -5.60 -1.00
N ASP A 15 23.27 -5.46 -1.22
CA ASP A 15 22.50 -6.33 -2.10
C ASP A 15 22.49 -5.85 -3.54
N LEU A 16 22.21 -6.78 -4.47
CA LEU A 16 22.00 -6.46 -5.87
C LEU A 16 20.93 -5.37 -6.05
N PRO A 17 21.16 -4.38 -6.94
CA PRO A 17 20.23 -3.29 -7.14
C PRO A 17 18.91 -3.79 -7.71
N ILE A 18 17.80 -3.15 -7.31
CA ILE A 18 16.48 -3.47 -7.84
C ILE A 18 16.47 -3.23 -9.36
N LYS A 19 15.93 -4.20 -10.11
CA LYS A 19 15.80 -4.12 -11.57
C LYS A 19 15.06 -2.84 -11.97
N LYS A 20 15.72 -2.01 -12.78
CA LYS A 20 15.19 -0.74 -13.31
C LYS A 20 13.85 -0.93 -14.03
N PHE A 21 13.02 0.11 -13.99
CA PHE A 21 11.79 0.21 -14.78
C PHE A 21 12.12 0.61 -16.21
N THR A 22 11.46 -0.04 -17.16
CA THR A 22 11.51 0.31 -18.58
C THR A 22 10.43 1.31 -18.93
N LYS A 23 10.65 2.09 -20.00
CA LYS A 23 9.64 3.03 -20.54
C LYS A 23 8.32 2.32 -20.85
N LYS A 24 8.38 1.10 -21.38
CA LYS A 24 7.21 0.26 -21.70
C LYS A 24 6.40 -0.08 -20.43
N GLU A 25 7.06 -0.44 -19.34
CA GLU A 25 6.38 -0.74 -18.07
C GLU A 25 5.70 0.50 -17.49
N VAL A 26 6.37 1.66 -17.54
CA VAL A 26 5.81 2.94 -17.08
C VAL A 26 4.60 3.33 -17.92
N ASN A 27 4.70 3.28 -19.25
CA ASN A 27 3.59 3.57 -20.16
C ASN A 27 2.41 2.61 -19.92
N LEU A 28 2.66 1.32 -19.74
CA LEU A 28 1.62 0.35 -19.41
C LEU A 28 0.93 0.67 -18.07
N ALA A 29 1.68 1.08 -17.05
CA ALA A 29 1.13 1.48 -15.76
C ALA A 29 0.25 2.74 -15.89
N ILE A 30 0.68 3.73 -16.69
CA ILE A 30 -0.08 4.95 -17.00
C ILE A 30 -1.39 4.61 -17.71
N ARG A 31 -1.35 3.75 -18.73
CA ARG A 31 -2.55 3.36 -19.51
C ARG A 31 -3.60 2.64 -18.67
N ARG A 32 -3.17 1.91 -17.64
CA ARG A 32 -4.06 1.20 -16.70
C ARG A 32 -4.67 2.09 -15.62
N LEU A 33 -4.32 3.38 -15.56
CA LEU A 33 -4.93 4.30 -14.60
C LEU A 33 -6.42 4.48 -14.89
N ASN A 34 -7.23 4.39 -13.84
CA ASN A 34 -8.63 4.81 -13.91
C ASN A 34 -8.68 6.35 -13.97
N GLN A 35 -9.20 6.87 -15.08
CA GLN A 35 -9.28 8.31 -15.36
C GLN A 35 -10.22 9.07 -14.42
N LEU A 36 -11.19 8.38 -13.82
CA LEU A 36 -12.19 8.96 -12.93
C LEU A 36 -11.66 9.17 -11.51
N LYS A 37 -10.42 8.79 -11.22
CA LYS A 37 -9.83 8.98 -9.89
C LYS A 37 -9.50 10.45 -9.66
N ALA A 38 -9.91 10.94 -8.50
CA ALA A 38 -9.53 12.26 -8.02
C ALA A 38 -7.99 12.39 -7.89
N PRO A 39 -7.42 13.56 -8.26
CA PRO A 39 -6.00 13.84 -8.09
C PRO A 39 -5.63 13.95 -6.60
N GLY A 40 -4.32 13.98 -6.32
CA GLY A 40 -3.83 14.40 -5.01
C GLY A 40 -3.91 15.92 -4.86
N TYR A 41 -3.28 16.43 -3.80
CA TYR A 41 -3.15 17.88 -3.57
C TYR A 41 -2.36 18.59 -4.68
N ASP A 42 -1.55 17.85 -5.45
CA ASP A 42 -0.78 18.34 -6.60
C ASP A 42 -1.64 18.63 -7.84
N LEU A 43 -2.93 18.29 -7.80
CA LEU A 43 -3.91 18.47 -8.89
C LEU A 43 -3.54 17.75 -10.19
N ILE A 44 -2.53 16.87 -10.17
CA ILE A 44 -2.12 16.08 -11.32
C ILE A 44 -3.13 14.95 -11.50
N THR A 45 -3.93 15.05 -12.56
CA THR A 45 -4.97 14.06 -12.89
C THR A 45 -4.43 12.92 -13.75
N ALA A 46 -5.16 11.79 -13.76
CA ALA A 46 -4.80 10.64 -14.59
C ALA A 46 -4.88 10.99 -16.08
N LYS A 47 -5.74 11.95 -16.46
CA LYS A 47 -5.83 12.48 -17.82
C LYS A 47 -4.53 13.19 -18.21
N ILE A 48 -4.03 14.11 -17.38
CA ILE A 48 -2.76 14.83 -17.64
C ILE A 48 -1.61 13.83 -17.84
N ILE A 49 -1.49 12.83 -16.97
CA ILE A 49 -0.41 11.83 -17.06
C ILE A 49 -0.53 10.97 -18.33
N ARG A 50 -1.75 10.68 -18.80
CA ARG A 50 -1.97 9.89 -20.02
C ARG A 50 -1.66 10.66 -21.30
N GLU A 51 -1.79 11.98 -21.29
CA GLU A 51 -1.48 12.87 -22.42
C GLU A 51 0.00 13.29 -22.46
N LEU A 52 0.85 12.74 -21.59
CA LEU A 52 2.29 13.03 -21.64
C LEU A 52 2.90 12.56 -22.95
N SER A 53 3.78 13.40 -23.51
CA SER A 53 4.57 13.04 -24.69
C SER A 53 5.53 11.89 -24.39
N GLU A 54 6.11 11.32 -25.46
CA GLU A 54 7.12 10.27 -25.34
C GLU A 54 8.35 10.73 -24.53
N GLU A 55 8.72 12.01 -24.60
CA GLU A 55 9.77 12.63 -23.78
C GLU A 55 9.33 12.72 -22.31
N GLY A 56 8.08 13.11 -22.05
CA GLY A 56 7.51 13.17 -20.70
C GLY A 56 7.50 11.80 -20.01
N ILE A 57 7.12 10.73 -20.73
CA ILE A 57 7.18 9.36 -20.23
C ILE A 57 8.65 8.94 -19.98
N THR A 58 9.58 9.37 -20.83
CA THR A 58 11.01 9.09 -20.65
C THR A 58 11.55 9.77 -19.40
N PHE A 59 11.20 11.03 -19.17
CA PHE A 59 11.55 11.78 -17.96
C PHE A 59 11.00 11.10 -16.70
N LEU A 60 9.71 10.73 -16.69
CA LEU A 60 9.11 10.00 -15.56
C LEU A 60 9.83 8.67 -15.29
N THR A 61 10.20 7.95 -16.35
CA THR A 61 10.93 6.69 -16.24
C THR A 61 12.31 6.90 -15.59
N GLN A 62 13.04 7.93 -16.00
CA GLN A 62 14.32 8.29 -15.40
C GLN A 62 14.16 8.70 -13.93
N LEU A 63 13.13 9.49 -13.63
CA LEU A 63 12.80 9.91 -12.26
C LEU A 63 12.52 8.70 -11.36
N TYR A 64 11.64 7.77 -11.77
CA TYR A 64 11.35 6.57 -10.99
C TYR A 64 12.58 5.70 -10.78
N ASN A 65 13.45 5.56 -11.79
CA ASN A 65 14.69 4.81 -11.66
C ASN A 65 15.70 5.51 -10.74
N ALA A 66 15.74 6.84 -10.72
CA ALA A 66 16.57 7.60 -9.78
C ALA A 66 16.09 7.41 -8.34
N ILE A 67 14.77 7.47 -8.11
CA ILE A 67 14.13 7.17 -6.82
C ILE A 67 14.47 5.75 -6.36
N LEU A 68 14.30 4.76 -7.25
CA LEU A 68 14.57 3.36 -6.94
C LEU A 68 16.04 3.12 -6.59
N ARG A 69 16.97 3.73 -7.34
CA ARG A 69 18.42 3.63 -7.09
C ARG A 69 18.84 4.29 -5.78
N ARG A 70 18.19 5.40 -5.40
CA ARG A 70 18.51 6.15 -4.17
C ARG A 70 17.77 5.61 -2.94
N GLY A 71 16.75 4.77 -3.11
CA GLY A 71 15.87 4.35 -2.02
C GLY A 71 15.08 5.51 -1.41
N PHE A 72 14.90 6.62 -2.12
CA PHE A 72 14.32 7.85 -1.56
C PHE A 72 13.06 8.30 -2.30
N VAL A 73 11.93 8.33 -1.59
CA VAL A 73 10.66 8.82 -2.12
C VAL A 73 10.51 10.33 -1.83
N PRO A 74 10.19 11.16 -2.85
CA PRO A 74 10.01 12.60 -2.67
C PRO A 74 8.98 12.94 -1.58
N LEU A 75 9.27 13.94 -0.76
CA LEU A 75 8.35 14.42 0.29
C LEU A 75 6.99 14.81 -0.29
N GLN A 76 6.98 15.43 -1.48
CA GLN A 76 5.75 15.80 -2.18
C GLN A 76 4.84 14.60 -2.47
N TRP A 77 5.37 13.40 -2.62
CA TRP A 77 4.59 12.17 -2.86
C TRP A 77 4.16 11.48 -1.56
N LYS A 78 4.64 12.00 -0.42
CA LYS A 78 4.34 11.52 0.93
C LYS A 78 3.31 12.37 1.67
N VAL A 79 2.69 13.33 0.97
CA VAL A 79 1.57 14.13 1.48
C VAL A 79 0.24 13.56 0.97
N ALA A 80 -0.69 13.28 1.89
CA ALA A 80 -2.04 12.84 1.60
C ALA A 80 -3.06 13.97 1.85
N GLN A 81 -3.92 14.22 0.87
CA GLN A 81 -5.11 15.05 1.10
C GLN A 81 -6.26 14.15 1.56
N ILE A 82 -6.76 14.37 2.76
CA ILE A 82 -7.90 13.63 3.30
C ILE A 82 -9.18 14.36 2.94
N ILE A 83 -10.11 13.67 2.29
CA ILE A 83 -11.49 14.13 2.10
C ILE A 83 -12.42 13.28 2.97
N ILE A 84 -13.45 13.89 3.54
CA ILE A 84 -14.39 13.19 4.41
C ILE A 84 -15.68 12.91 3.63
N ILE A 85 -16.10 11.65 3.57
CA ILE A 85 -17.32 11.23 2.84
C ILE A 85 -18.30 10.57 3.81
N LEU A 86 -19.57 10.96 3.76
CA LEU A 86 -20.63 10.33 4.53
C LEU A 86 -20.93 8.93 3.98
N LYS A 87 -21.04 7.93 4.86
CA LYS A 87 -21.47 6.58 4.50
C LYS A 87 -22.94 6.63 4.02
N PRO A 88 -23.28 5.96 2.91
CA PRO A 88 -24.66 5.94 2.41
C PRO A 88 -25.66 5.49 3.49
N GLY A 89 -26.74 6.26 3.66
CA GLY A 89 -27.83 5.94 4.60
C GLY A 89 -27.49 6.07 6.09
N LYS A 90 -26.39 6.74 6.46
CA LYS A 90 -26.01 6.99 7.87
C LYS A 90 -26.30 8.43 8.29
N CYS A 91 -26.51 8.64 9.60
CA CYS A 91 -26.82 9.94 10.18
C CYS A 91 -25.64 10.92 10.04
N ALA A 92 -25.87 12.10 9.48
CA ALA A 92 -24.83 13.12 9.28
C ALA A 92 -24.33 13.76 10.59
N GLU A 93 -25.07 13.60 11.68
CA GLU A 93 -24.69 14.16 13.00
C GLU A 93 -23.68 13.27 13.75
N ASP A 94 -23.56 12.00 13.37
CA ASP A 94 -22.59 11.08 13.97
C ASP A 94 -21.27 11.09 13.20
N VAL A 95 -20.18 11.46 13.88
CA VAL A 95 -18.82 11.45 13.34
C VAL A 95 -18.43 10.07 12.79
N LYS A 96 -18.92 8.97 13.38
CA LYS A 96 -18.65 7.59 12.93
C LYS A 96 -19.31 7.26 11.59
N SER A 97 -20.28 8.05 11.16
CA SER A 97 -20.94 7.92 9.85
C SER A 97 -20.04 8.35 8.71
N TYR A 98 -18.95 9.06 8.98
CA TYR A 98 -18.02 9.50 7.96
C TYR A 98 -16.88 8.50 7.77
N ARG A 99 -16.33 8.48 6.55
CA ARG A 99 -15.08 7.81 6.22
C ARG A 99 -14.10 8.85 5.67
N PRO A 100 -12.88 9.00 6.24
CA PRO A 100 -11.82 9.70 5.56
C PRO A 100 -11.49 8.98 4.24
N ILE A 101 -10.94 9.68 3.24
CA ILE A 101 -10.36 9.05 2.06
C ILE A 101 -9.05 9.77 1.77
N SER A 102 -7.97 9.01 1.73
CA SER A 102 -6.64 9.55 1.43
C SER A 102 -6.37 9.62 -0.07
N LEU A 103 -6.30 10.85 -0.59
CA LEU A 103 -5.90 11.17 -1.95
C LEU A 103 -4.39 11.41 -2.02
N LEU A 104 -3.69 10.46 -2.64
CA LEU A 104 -2.26 10.57 -2.97
C LEU A 104 -2.06 11.03 -4.41
N SER A 105 -0.91 11.68 -4.63
CA SER A 105 -0.37 12.02 -5.96
C SER A 105 -0.41 10.83 -6.91
N ILE A 106 -0.81 11.06 -8.16
CA ILE A 106 -0.91 10.00 -9.18
C ILE A 106 0.47 9.45 -9.57
N PRO A 107 1.51 10.28 -9.81
CA PRO A 107 2.89 9.81 -9.92
C PRO A 107 3.33 8.86 -8.80
N SER A 108 2.99 9.18 -7.53
CA SER A 108 3.27 8.27 -6.40
C SER A 108 2.60 6.91 -6.57
N LYS A 109 1.31 6.90 -6.94
CA LYS A 109 0.55 5.65 -7.14
C LYS A 109 1.15 4.80 -8.28
N ILE A 110 1.66 5.43 -9.34
CA ILE A 110 2.33 4.71 -10.43
C ILE A 110 3.62 4.07 -9.93
N LEU A 111 4.43 4.81 -9.17
CA LEU A 111 5.65 4.28 -8.55
C LEU A 111 5.34 3.07 -7.65
N GLU A 112 4.30 3.15 -6.81
CA GLU A 112 3.87 2.03 -5.95
C GLU A 112 3.54 0.78 -6.77
N VAL A 113 2.77 0.91 -7.84
CA VAL A 113 2.41 -0.21 -8.73
C VAL A 113 3.65 -0.82 -9.39
N LEU A 114 4.60 0.01 -9.83
CA LEU A 114 5.85 -0.46 -10.43
C LEU A 114 6.75 -1.15 -9.41
N PHE A 115 6.89 -0.58 -8.21
CA PHE A 115 7.66 -1.18 -7.12
C PHE A 115 7.07 -2.51 -6.68
N LEU A 116 5.74 -2.59 -6.55
CA LEU A 116 5.05 -3.84 -6.20
C LEU A 116 5.36 -4.97 -7.20
N LYS A 117 5.44 -4.67 -8.50
CA LYS A 117 5.84 -5.67 -9.52
C LYS A 117 7.27 -6.19 -9.34
N ARG A 118 8.15 -5.46 -8.66
CA ARG A 118 9.51 -5.93 -8.31
C ARG A 118 9.53 -6.70 -7.01
N LEU A 119 8.63 -6.34 -6.09
CA LEU A 119 8.52 -6.95 -4.77
C LEU A 119 7.80 -8.31 -4.80
N MET A 120 6.70 -8.43 -5.55
CA MET A 120 5.87 -9.64 -5.58
C MET A 120 6.64 -10.93 -5.88
N PRO A 121 7.55 -10.99 -6.88
CA PRO A 121 8.31 -12.21 -7.15
C PRO A 121 9.15 -12.69 -5.95
N ILE A 122 9.66 -11.76 -5.13
CA ILE A 122 10.44 -12.08 -3.93
C ILE A 122 9.53 -12.67 -2.86
N ILE A 123 8.36 -12.04 -2.65
CA ILE A 123 7.34 -12.54 -1.71
C ILE A 123 6.90 -13.95 -2.08
N GLU A 124 6.65 -14.20 -3.37
CA GLU A 124 6.19 -15.49 -3.88
C GLU A 124 7.28 -16.56 -3.81
N THR A 125 8.50 -16.24 -4.22
CA THR A 125 9.63 -17.19 -4.24
C THR A 125 10.03 -17.60 -2.82
N ASN A 126 10.01 -16.66 -1.88
CA ASN A 126 10.35 -16.93 -0.48
C ASN A 126 9.13 -17.40 0.35
N GLN A 127 7.96 -17.54 -0.26
CA GLN A 127 6.70 -17.96 0.41
C GLN A 127 6.41 -17.15 1.69
N LEU A 128 6.65 -15.83 1.64
CA LEU A 128 6.56 -14.96 2.82
C LEU A 128 5.12 -14.78 3.34
N ILE A 129 4.13 -14.99 2.46
CA ILE A 129 2.71 -14.92 2.80
C ILE A 129 2.18 -16.35 2.90
N PRO A 130 1.51 -16.72 4.01
CA PRO A 130 0.95 -18.06 4.16
C PRO A 130 -0.12 -18.36 3.10
N ASP A 131 -0.18 -19.60 2.63
CA ASP A 131 -1.17 -20.02 1.62
C ASP A 131 -2.63 -19.95 2.07
N HIS A 132 -2.83 -19.82 3.37
CA HIS A 132 -4.15 -19.62 3.95
C HIS A 132 -4.62 -18.15 4.00
N GLN A 133 -3.80 -17.22 3.51
CA GLN A 133 -4.15 -15.80 3.37
C GLN A 133 -4.66 -15.53 1.94
N PHE A 134 -5.98 -15.37 1.84
CA PHE A 134 -6.68 -15.14 0.57
C PHE A 134 -6.94 -13.65 0.29
N GLY A 135 -6.98 -12.83 1.34
CA GLY A 135 -7.21 -11.39 1.22
C GLY A 135 -6.05 -10.70 0.50
N PHE A 136 -6.37 -9.82 -0.44
CA PHE A 136 -5.42 -8.99 -1.20
C PHE A 136 -4.36 -9.77 -2.00
N ARG A 137 -4.55 -11.06 -2.23
CA ARG A 137 -3.66 -11.92 -3.01
C ARG A 137 -4.21 -12.11 -4.42
N GLN A 138 -3.33 -12.10 -5.42
CA GLN A 138 -3.73 -12.37 -6.79
C GLN A 138 -4.21 -13.83 -6.92
N ASN A 139 -5.22 -14.07 -7.76
CA ASN A 139 -5.81 -15.39 -7.99
C ASN A 139 -6.38 -16.06 -6.73
N HIS A 140 -6.78 -15.28 -5.73
CA HIS A 140 -7.50 -15.75 -4.54
C HIS A 140 -8.81 -14.97 -4.40
N SER A 141 -9.86 -15.65 -3.98
CA SER A 141 -11.20 -15.10 -3.78
C SER A 141 -11.76 -15.45 -2.41
N THR A 142 -12.75 -14.67 -1.97
CA THR A 142 -13.50 -14.97 -0.74
C THR A 142 -14.25 -16.29 -0.85
N ILE A 143 -14.66 -16.69 -2.06
CA ILE A 143 -15.38 -17.93 -2.32
C ILE A 143 -14.49 -19.15 -2.04
N GLU A 144 -13.23 -19.13 -2.50
CA GLU A 144 -12.28 -20.22 -2.23
C GLU A 144 -12.00 -20.38 -0.72
N GLN A 145 -11.89 -19.27 0.01
CA GLN A 145 -11.72 -19.32 1.46
C GLN A 145 -12.96 -19.90 2.18
N ILE A 146 -14.17 -19.62 1.69
CA ILE A 146 -15.40 -20.25 2.20
C ILE A 146 -15.38 -21.75 1.92
N HIS A 147 -15.05 -22.18 0.70
CA HIS A 147 -14.94 -23.61 0.37
C HIS A 147 -13.93 -24.33 1.27
N ARG A 148 -12.79 -23.70 1.54
CA ARG A 148 -11.79 -24.25 2.46
C ARG A 148 -12.32 -24.38 3.90
N LEU A 149 -13.04 -23.38 4.40
CA LEU A 149 -13.65 -23.43 5.73
C LEU A 149 -14.71 -24.54 5.82
N VAL A 150 -15.61 -24.61 4.85
CA VAL A 150 -16.66 -25.64 4.77
C VAL A 150 -16.04 -27.04 4.65
N GLY A 151 -15.02 -27.19 3.81
CA GLY A 151 -14.28 -28.46 3.69
C GLY A 151 -13.67 -28.88 5.02
N LYS A 152 -13.03 -27.95 5.76
CA LYS A 152 -12.48 -28.24 7.09
C LYS A 152 -13.55 -28.66 8.09
N ILE A 153 -14.71 -28.02 8.07
CA ILE A 153 -15.86 -28.37 8.91
C ILE A 153 -16.33 -29.80 8.58
N ASN A 154 -16.57 -30.10 7.31
CA ASN A 154 -17.04 -31.41 6.86
C ASN A 154 -16.07 -32.55 7.24
N THR A 155 -14.78 -32.40 6.95
CA THR A 155 -13.77 -33.41 7.32
C THR A 155 -13.68 -33.63 8.84
N THR A 156 -13.90 -32.58 9.64
CA THR A 156 -13.89 -32.70 11.11
C THR A 156 -15.12 -33.47 11.61
N PHE A 157 -16.29 -33.22 11.00
CA PHE A 157 -17.51 -33.98 11.28
C PHE A 157 -17.41 -35.46 10.89
N GLU A 158 -16.86 -35.77 9.71
CA GLU A 158 -16.61 -37.15 9.27
C GLU A 158 -15.71 -37.91 10.25
N GLN A 159 -14.71 -37.22 10.82
CA GLN A 159 -13.82 -37.77 11.84
C GLN A 159 -14.44 -37.84 13.24
N LYS A 160 -15.73 -37.50 13.40
CA LYS A 160 -16.45 -37.43 14.68
C LYS A 160 -15.74 -36.57 15.74
N LYS A 161 -15.07 -35.50 15.29
CA LYS A 161 -14.39 -34.54 16.17
C LYS A 161 -15.21 -33.26 16.30
N TYR A 162 -14.95 -32.49 17.36
CA TYR A 162 -15.52 -31.16 17.52
C TYR A 162 -14.78 -30.14 16.65
N CYS A 163 -15.54 -29.30 15.95
CA CYS A 163 -15.00 -28.18 15.17
C CYS A 163 -15.42 -26.87 15.84
N SER A 164 -14.45 -26.07 16.29
CA SER A 164 -14.68 -24.74 16.86
C SER A 164 -14.02 -23.70 15.97
N ALA A 165 -14.69 -22.57 15.75
CA ALA A 165 -14.18 -21.46 14.95
C ALA A 165 -14.16 -20.18 15.79
N ALA A 166 -13.06 -19.42 15.68
CA ALA A 166 -12.93 -18.08 16.24
C ALA A 166 -12.76 -17.09 15.08
N PHE A 167 -13.64 -16.08 15.03
CA PHE A 167 -13.58 -15.01 14.04
C PHE A 167 -12.99 -13.77 14.71
N LEU A 168 -11.79 -13.39 14.27
CA LEU A 168 -11.07 -12.23 14.78
C LEU A 168 -11.22 -11.08 13.79
N ASP A 169 -11.63 -9.92 14.28
CA ASP A 169 -11.68 -8.68 13.50
C ASP A 169 -10.83 -7.60 14.17
N VAL A 170 -9.92 -7.00 13.39
CA VAL A 170 -9.00 -5.98 13.88
C VAL A 170 -9.56 -4.61 13.53
N SER A 171 -10.01 -3.88 14.55
CA SER A 171 -10.51 -2.52 14.36
C SER A 171 -9.42 -1.60 13.79
N GLN A 172 -9.72 -0.94 12.66
CA GLN A 172 -8.84 0.05 12.02
C GLN A 172 -7.42 -0.51 11.74
N ALA A 173 -7.35 -1.75 11.23
CA ALA A 173 -6.08 -2.44 11.00
C ALA A 173 -5.06 -1.62 10.20
N PHE A 174 -5.51 -0.86 9.18
CA PHE A 174 -4.63 -0.03 8.35
C PHE A 174 -4.19 1.26 9.02
N ASP A 175 -4.95 1.82 9.97
CA ASP A 175 -4.61 3.07 10.66
C ASP A 175 -3.67 2.83 11.84
N ARG A 176 -3.61 1.59 12.35
CA ARG A 176 -2.88 1.23 13.57
C ARG A 176 -1.58 0.46 13.34
N VAL A 177 -1.05 0.48 12.11
CA VAL A 177 0.18 -0.25 11.79
C VAL A 177 1.37 0.36 12.55
N TRP A 178 2.01 -0.46 13.39
CA TRP A 178 3.26 -0.12 14.07
C TRP A 178 4.42 -0.15 13.08
N HIS A 179 4.82 1.02 12.60
CA HIS A 179 5.83 1.16 11.54
C HIS A 179 7.16 0.52 11.90
N GLU A 180 7.65 0.66 13.14
CA GLU A 180 8.94 0.10 13.54
C GLU A 180 8.92 -1.44 13.51
N GLY A 181 7.87 -2.06 14.07
CA GLY A 181 7.70 -3.51 14.06
C GLY A 181 7.53 -4.07 12.64
N PHE A 182 6.83 -3.33 11.77
CA PHE A 182 6.74 -3.66 10.35
C PHE A 182 8.09 -3.59 9.66
N LEU A 183 8.82 -2.48 9.83
CA LEU A 183 10.15 -2.29 9.25
C LEU A 183 11.16 -3.33 9.74
N PHE A 184 11.07 -3.76 11.00
CA PHE A 184 11.86 -4.86 11.53
C PHE A 184 11.64 -6.17 10.77
N LYS A 185 10.37 -6.55 10.52
CA LYS A 185 10.05 -7.73 9.71
C LYS A 185 10.52 -7.58 8.27
N ILE A 186 10.36 -6.41 7.68
CA ILE A 186 10.82 -6.16 6.31
C ILE A 186 12.34 -6.28 6.21
N LYS A 187 13.08 -5.76 7.19
CA LYS A 187 14.54 -5.83 7.23
C LYS A 187 15.05 -7.26 7.36
N SER A 188 14.32 -8.15 8.03
CA SER A 188 14.71 -9.56 8.16
C SER A 188 14.30 -10.45 6.98
N LEU A 189 13.25 -10.07 6.24
CA LEU A 189 12.67 -10.90 5.18
C LEU A 189 13.04 -10.48 3.75
N LEU A 190 13.40 -9.20 3.53
CA LEU A 190 13.64 -8.64 2.21
C LEU A 190 15.06 -8.07 2.06
N PRO A 191 15.58 -7.99 0.82
CA PRO A 191 16.87 -7.33 0.55
C PRO A 191 16.86 -5.87 0.99
N ILE A 192 18.03 -5.34 1.38
CA ILE A 192 18.18 -4.02 1.99
C ILE A 192 17.65 -2.89 1.09
N ASN A 193 17.82 -3.02 -0.23
CA ASN A 193 17.35 -2.03 -1.19
C ASN A 193 15.82 -1.87 -1.18
N PHE A 194 15.07 -2.95 -0.89
CA PHE A 194 13.60 -2.89 -0.74
C PHE A 194 13.22 -2.29 0.61
N TYR A 195 13.94 -2.67 1.67
CA TYR A 195 13.77 -2.08 3.00
C TYR A 195 13.97 -0.56 2.97
N ASP A 196 15.04 -0.05 2.35
CA ASP A 196 15.33 1.38 2.30
C ASP A 196 14.23 2.16 1.58
N PHE A 197 13.74 1.63 0.46
CA PHE A 197 12.59 2.21 -0.25
C PHE A 197 11.34 2.24 0.64
N ILE A 198 10.99 1.13 1.28
CA ILE A 198 9.79 1.02 2.14
C ILE A 198 9.92 1.94 3.35
N LYS A 199 11.09 1.98 3.99
CA LYS A 199 11.42 2.91 5.08
C LYS A 199 11.23 4.36 4.65
N SER A 200 11.79 4.75 3.50
CA SER A 200 11.65 6.10 2.98
C SER A 200 10.20 6.46 2.65
N TYR A 201 9.44 5.49 2.13
CA TYR A 201 8.04 5.64 1.78
C TYR A 201 7.13 5.83 3.01
N LEU A 202 7.42 5.15 4.11
CA LEU A 202 6.68 5.25 5.37
C LEU A 202 7.11 6.43 6.25
N SER A 203 8.36 6.89 6.14
CA SER A 203 8.91 7.96 6.98
C SER A 203 8.53 9.37 6.50
N ASN A 204 8.38 10.31 7.46
CA ASN A 204 8.11 11.74 7.20
C ASN A 204 6.87 11.96 6.31
N ARG A 205 5.82 11.18 6.56
CA ARG A 205 4.55 11.33 5.86
C ARG A 205 3.68 12.35 6.56
N HIS A 206 2.94 13.09 5.75
CA HIS A 206 2.08 14.14 6.24
C HIS A 206 0.69 14.04 5.60
N PHE A 207 -0.30 14.63 6.25
CA PHE A 207 -1.63 14.78 5.70
C PHE A 207 -2.26 16.10 6.12
N PHE A 208 -3.25 16.53 5.36
CA PHE A 208 -4.16 17.59 5.77
C PHE A 208 -5.58 17.20 5.36
N VAL A 209 -6.57 17.71 6.07
CA VAL A 209 -7.98 17.47 5.76
C VAL A 209 -8.50 18.62 4.92
N LYS A 210 -9.21 18.31 3.84
CA LYS A 210 -9.92 19.27 3.01
C LYS A 210 -11.41 18.98 3.02
N GLN A 211 -12.20 19.97 3.40
CA GLN A 211 -13.66 19.91 3.32
C GLN A 211 -14.17 21.17 2.64
N ARG A 212 -14.75 21.01 1.45
CA ARG A 212 -15.14 22.12 0.57
C ARG A 212 -13.93 23.04 0.28
N GLU A 213 -13.97 24.30 0.72
CA GLU A 213 -12.91 25.30 0.51
C GLU A 213 -11.94 25.38 1.69
N GLU A 214 -12.27 24.77 2.82
CA GLU A 214 -11.43 24.81 4.02
C GLU A 214 -10.39 23.68 4.03
N VAL A 215 -9.19 24.03 4.49
CA VAL A 215 -8.07 23.12 4.65
C VAL A 215 -7.48 23.26 6.05
N THR A 216 -7.13 22.15 6.66
CA THR A 216 -6.41 22.16 7.94
C THR A 216 -4.91 22.41 7.74
N ASN A 217 -4.21 22.66 8.85
CA ASN A 217 -2.76 22.57 8.88
C ASN A 217 -2.27 21.16 8.48
N LEU A 218 -0.98 21.09 8.16
CA LEU A 218 -0.29 19.85 7.85
C LEU A 218 0.04 19.09 9.14
N TYR A 219 -0.37 17.82 9.22
CA TYR A 219 -0.12 16.92 10.34
C TYR A 219 0.77 15.75 9.94
N THR A 220 1.57 15.24 10.86
CA THR A 220 2.44 14.09 10.64
C THR A 220 1.68 12.78 10.87
N ILE A 221 1.88 11.80 9.99
CA ILE A 221 1.33 10.44 10.15
C ILE A 221 2.29 9.62 11.02
N GLN A 222 1.82 9.21 12.20
CA GLN A 222 2.60 8.37 13.13
C GLN A 222 2.32 6.87 12.98
N ALA A 223 1.12 6.52 12.51
CA ALA A 223 0.70 5.17 12.16
C ALA A 223 -0.33 5.28 11.02
N CYS A 224 -0.17 4.46 9.97
CA CYS A 224 -1.14 4.13 8.91
C CYS A 224 -0.39 3.53 7.71
N VAL A 225 -1.05 2.68 6.92
CA VAL A 225 -0.58 2.26 5.60
C VAL A 225 -0.98 3.31 4.54
N PRO A 226 -0.04 3.83 3.75
CA PRO A 226 -0.32 4.82 2.72
C PRO A 226 -1.42 4.42 1.74
N GLY A 227 -2.39 5.32 1.52
CA GLY A 227 -3.43 5.15 0.52
C GLY A 227 -4.57 4.20 0.93
N GLN A 228 -4.54 3.65 2.14
CA GLN A 228 -5.57 2.75 2.69
C GLN A 228 -6.20 3.23 4.00
N CYS A 229 -5.83 4.43 4.45
CA CYS A 229 -6.69 5.25 5.31
C CYS A 229 -8.00 5.51 4.51
N ASP A 230 -8.89 4.52 4.60
CA ASP A 230 -10.23 4.28 4.04
C ASP A 230 -10.43 4.36 2.50
N ARG A 231 -10.29 3.23 1.80
CA ARG A 231 -10.77 3.06 0.40
C ARG A 231 -11.72 1.85 0.25
N PRO A 232 -12.79 1.96 -0.57
CA PRO A 232 -13.77 0.89 -0.77
C PRO A 232 -13.41 -0.15 -1.86
N ASN A 233 -12.24 -0.12 -2.50
CA ASN A 233 -11.92 -1.02 -3.61
C ASN A 233 -10.47 -1.53 -3.59
N PRO A 234 -10.24 -2.85 -3.79
CA PRO A 234 -8.91 -3.44 -3.77
C PRO A 234 -8.19 -3.14 -5.09
N VAL A 235 -7.28 -2.17 -5.06
CA VAL A 235 -6.24 -2.05 -6.09
C VAL A 235 -4.99 -2.67 -5.47
N PRO A 236 -4.20 -3.49 -6.20
CA PRO A 236 -2.91 -4.01 -5.71
C PRO A 236 -1.96 -2.83 -5.45
N HIS A 237 -1.98 -2.33 -4.21
CA HIS A 237 -0.95 -1.49 -3.61
C HIS A 237 0.00 -2.41 -2.84
N ILE A 238 1.08 -1.85 -2.29
CA ILE A 238 2.02 -2.64 -1.48
C ILE A 238 1.27 -3.14 -0.24
N TYR A 239 0.77 -4.37 -0.31
CA TYR A 239 0.25 -5.14 0.81
C TYR A 239 1.37 -6.11 1.20
N ILE A 240 2.08 -5.80 2.27
CA ILE A 240 2.93 -6.75 2.98
C ILE A 240 2.44 -6.80 4.41
#